data_AF-A0AAV4QUX3-F1
#
_entry.id   AF-A0AAV4QUX3-F1
#
_cell.length_a   1.000
_cell.length_b   1.000
_cell.length_c   1.000
_cell.angle_alpha   90.00
_cell.angle_beta   90.00
_cell.angle_gamma   90.00
#
_symmetry.space_group_name_H-M   'P 1'
#
loop_
_entity.id
_entity.type
_entity.pdbx_description
1 polymer ?
#
loop_
_entity_poly.entity_id
_entity_poly.type
_entity_poly.pdbx_seq_one_letter_code
_entity_poly.pdbx_strand_id
1 'polypeptide(L)'
;MNGIYSHYTKEGCVKIENFLSPEDVEELHKGVQDVVDEMVDENSHVFSVYGVGKQKEAADEYYINSADKIRYFFENDAFDSEGKLLMDKKQALNKVGYALHWWNPIFKKHTFSQKSERLVEIFPI
;
A
#
# COMPACT_ATOMS: atom_id res chain seq x y z
N MET A 1 15.69 2.31 -24.37
CA MET A 1 14.68 3.12 -23.66
C MET A 1 13.79 3.95 -24.60
N ASN A 2 14.18 4.23 -25.86
CA ASN A 2 13.46 5.13 -26.79
C ASN A 2 12.03 4.74 -27.20
N GLY A 3 11.51 3.58 -26.80
CA GLY A 3 10.12 3.17 -27.07
C GLY A 3 9.20 3.24 -25.85
N ILE A 4 9.75 3.34 -24.64
CA ILE A 4 8.97 3.22 -23.39
C ILE A 4 7.99 4.38 -23.26
N TYR A 5 8.48 5.61 -23.41
CA TYR A 5 7.65 6.82 -23.35
C TYR A 5 6.57 6.80 -24.44
N SER A 6 6.94 6.54 -25.70
CA SER A 6 5.98 6.49 -26.80
C SER A 6 4.89 5.43 -26.60
N HIS A 7 5.22 4.25 -26.08
CA HIS A 7 4.25 3.22 -25.76
C HIS A 7 3.32 3.67 -24.62
N TYR A 8 3.88 4.22 -23.54
CA TYR A 8 3.10 4.75 -22.41
C TYR A 8 2.11 5.84 -22.86
N THR A 9 2.55 6.81 -23.66
CA THR A 9 1.68 7.88 -24.17
C THR A 9 0.50 7.35 -24.99
N LYS A 10 0.71 6.24 -25.71
CA LYS A 10 -0.34 5.62 -26.55
C LYS A 10 -1.29 4.73 -25.76
N GLU A 11 -0.76 3.95 -24.82
CA GLU A 11 -1.51 2.89 -24.13
C GLU A 11 -1.93 3.26 -22.69
N GLY A 12 -1.46 4.39 -22.16
CA GLY A 12 -1.69 4.83 -20.77
C GLY A 12 -0.92 4.05 -19.71
N CYS A 13 -0.18 3.01 -20.10
CA CYS A 13 0.66 2.20 -19.23
C CYS A 13 1.83 1.56 -20.02
N VAL A 14 2.86 1.09 -19.32
CA VAL A 14 3.98 0.38 -19.95
C VAL A 14 4.57 -0.65 -18.99
N LYS A 15 4.88 -1.85 -19.51
CA LYS A 15 5.58 -2.90 -18.77
C LYS A 15 7.09 -2.70 -18.88
N ILE A 16 7.78 -2.68 -17.75
CA ILE A 16 9.25 -2.64 -17.69
C ILE A 16 9.71 -3.93 -17.02
N GLU A 17 10.17 -4.87 -17.83
CA GLU A 17 10.66 -6.16 -17.34
C GLU A 17 11.89 -5.96 -16.45
N ASN A 18 11.94 -6.70 -15.34
CA ASN A 18 13.09 -6.75 -14.43
C ASN A 18 13.54 -5.38 -13.90
N PHE A 19 12.61 -4.44 -13.70
CA PHE A 19 12.92 -3.13 -13.09
C PHE A 19 13.49 -3.29 -11.68
N LEU A 20 12.88 -4.19 -10.90
CA LEU A 20 13.39 -4.66 -9.63
C LEU A 20 14.06 -6.03 -9.83
N SER A 21 15.18 -6.24 -9.12
CA SER A 21 15.81 -7.55 -9.03
C SER A 21 15.03 -8.48 -8.09
N PRO A 22 15.21 -9.81 -8.17
CA PRO A 22 14.64 -10.74 -7.20
C PRO A 22 14.99 -10.39 -5.76
N GLU A 23 16.20 -9.89 -5.51
CA GLU A 23 16.66 -9.46 -4.19
C GLU A 23 15.93 -8.20 -3.70
N ASP A 24 15.67 -7.23 -4.60
CA ASP A 24 14.86 -6.04 -4.27
C ASP A 24 13.43 -6.45 -3.88
N VAL A 25 12.86 -7.43 -4.59
CA VAL A 25 11.51 -7.95 -4.34
C VAL A 25 11.45 -8.65 -2.99
N GLU A 26 12.43 -9.50 -2.66
CA GLU A 26 12.52 -10.17 -1.35
C GLU A 26 12.65 -9.15 -0.21
N GLU A 27 13.45 -8.10 -0.39
CA GLU A 27 13.59 -7.02 0.60
C GLU A 27 12.25 -6.31 0.83
N LEU A 28 11.50 -5.99 -0.24
CA LEU A 28 10.16 -5.39 -0.14
C LEU A 28 9.15 -6.32 0.55
N HIS A 29 9.20 -7.63 0.28
CA HIS A 29 8.38 -8.61 0.99
C HIS A 29 8.65 -8.58 2.49
N LYS A 30 9.93 -8.56 2.88
CA LYS A 30 10.31 -8.40 4.28
C LYS A 30 9.81 -7.07 4.87
N GLY A 31 9.92 -5.98 4.12
CA GLY A 31 9.43 -4.67 4.54
C GLY A 31 7.92 -4.65 4.85
N VAL A 32 7.12 -5.41 4.10
CA VAL A 32 5.69 -5.58 4.42
C VAL A 32 5.51 -6.49 5.64
N GLN A 33 6.23 -7.60 5.72
CA GLN A 33 6.14 -8.52 6.86
C GLN A 33 6.43 -7.81 8.19
N ASP A 34 7.50 -7.02 8.25
CA ASP A 34 7.85 -6.25 9.45
C ASP A 34 6.70 -5.32 9.87
N VAL A 35 6.11 -4.60 8.91
CA VAL A 35 4.98 -3.68 9.17
C VAL A 35 3.71 -4.43 9.60
N VAL A 36 3.45 -5.60 9.04
CA VAL A 36 2.28 -6.43 9.40
C VAL A 36 2.47 -7.09 10.76
N ASP A 37 3.70 -7.46 11.12
CA ASP A 37 4.04 -8.04 12.42
C ASP A 37 3.95 -7.00 13.55
N GLU A 38 4.26 -5.74 13.25
CA GLU A 38 4.10 -4.60 14.16
C GLU A 38 2.65 -4.08 14.27
N MET A 39 1.70 -4.67 13.55
CA MET A 39 0.30 -4.24 13.57
C MET A 39 -0.34 -4.41 14.95
N VAL A 40 -0.54 -3.30 15.67
CA VAL A 40 -1.23 -3.27 16.97
C VAL A 40 -2.75 -3.42 16.82
N ASP A 41 -3.38 -4.10 17.78
CA ASP A 41 -4.82 -4.44 17.75
C ASP A 41 -5.74 -3.22 17.79
N GLU A 42 -5.30 -2.07 18.30
CA GLU A 42 -6.09 -0.83 18.23
C GLU A 42 -6.43 -0.40 16.78
N ASN A 43 -5.64 -0.85 15.79
CA ASN A 43 -5.95 -0.63 14.38
C ASN A 43 -7.06 -1.54 13.84
N SER A 44 -7.41 -2.64 14.54
CA SER A 44 -8.47 -3.56 14.09
C SER A 44 -9.88 -3.01 14.32
N HIS A 45 -10.02 -1.90 15.06
CA HIS A 45 -11.31 -1.24 15.26
C HIS A 45 -11.74 -0.37 14.08
N VAL A 46 -10.91 -0.27 13.03
CA VAL A 46 -11.16 0.60 11.90
C VAL A 46 -11.59 -0.20 10.66
N PHE A 47 -12.88 -0.48 10.66
CA PHE A 47 -13.86 -0.44 9.58
C PHE A 47 -13.66 -1.09 8.20
N SER A 48 -14.80 -1.64 7.76
CA SER A 48 -15.23 -1.73 6.37
C SER A 48 -15.64 -0.34 5.83
N VAL A 49 -15.20 -0.02 4.61
CA VAL A 49 -15.57 1.21 3.85
C VAL A 49 -17.08 1.26 3.53
N TYR A 50 -17.83 0.22 3.89
CA TYR A 50 -19.26 0.03 3.60
C TYR A 50 -20.16 -0.04 4.84
N GLY A 51 -19.64 0.35 6.02
CA GLY A 51 -20.45 0.46 7.23
C GLY A 51 -21.61 1.46 7.11
N VAL A 52 -22.57 1.41 8.06
CA VAL A 52 -23.72 2.32 8.12
C VAL A 52 -23.62 3.19 9.38
N GLY A 53 -23.96 4.48 9.27
CA GLY A 53 -23.99 5.41 10.41
C GLY A 53 -22.61 5.75 10.96
N LYS A 54 -22.48 5.84 12.29
CA LYS A 54 -21.24 6.26 12.99
C LYS A 54 -20.01 5.42 12.68
N GLN A 55 -20.22 4.17 12.32
CA GLN A 55 -19.15 3.28 11.90
C GLN A 55 -18.49 3.76 10.60
N LYS A 56 -19.30 4.22 9.64
CA LYS A 56 -18.80 4.78 8.39
C LYS A 56 -18.02 6.08 8.60
N GLU A 57 -18.52 6.97 9.46
CA GLU A 57 -17.89 8.27 9.73
C GLU A 57 -16.47 8.11 10.29
N ALA A 58 -16.29 7.18 11.24
CA ALA A 58 -14.96 6.90 11.79
C ALA A 58 -14.04 6.15 10.80
N ALA A 59 -14.61 5.34 9.89
CA ALA A 59 -13.88 4.74 8.76
C ALA A 59 -13.33 5.81 7.82
N ASP A 60 -14.21 6.74 7.41
CA ASP A 60 -13.90 7.84 6.51
C ASP A 60 -12.87 8.77 7.16
N GLU A 61 -13.00 9.09 8.45
CA GLU A 61 -12.03 9.89 9.19
C GLU A 61 -10.66 9.21 9.24
N TYR A 62 -10.60 7.91 9.53
CA TYR A 62 -9.33 7.18 9.53
C TYR A 62 -8.70 7.16 8.14
N TYR A 63 -9.51 6.92 7.09
CA TYR A 63 -9.06 6.92 5.71
C TYR A 63 -8.52 8.29 5.29
N ILE A 64 -9.27 9.37 5.51
CA ILE A 64 -8.87 10.74 5.16
C ILE A 64 -7.57 11.14 5.88
N ASN A 65 -7.41 10.73 7.15
CA ASN A 65 -6.23 11.06 7.95
C ASN A 65 -5.06 10.05 7.80
N SER A 66 -5.14 9.11 6.85
CA SER A 66 -4.10 8.08 6.66
C SER A 66 -3.02 8.45 5.65
N ALA A 67 -3.19 9.54 4.89
CA ALA A 67 -2.33 9.91 3.76
C ALA A 67 -0.83 9.99 4.11
N ASP A 68 -0.51 10.47 5.32
CA ASP A 68 0.84 10.69 5.83
C ASP A 68 1.27 9.62 6.86
N LYS A 69 0.50 8.53 7.02
CA LYS A 69 0.72 7.49 8.04
C LYS A 69 0.88 6.11 7.42
N ILE A 70 1.34 5.16 8.22
CA ILE A 70 1.19 3.73 7.95
C ILE A 70 -0.07 3.26 8.68
N ARG A 71 -1.05 2.80 7.91
CA ARG A 71 -2.38 2.37 8.33
C ARG A 71 -2.74 1.09 7.59
N TYR A 72 -3.60 0.32 8.24
CA TYR A 72 -4.03 -1.00 7.81
C TYR A 72 -5.48 -0.92 7.37
N PHE A 73 -5.80 -1.58 6.26
CA PHE A 73 -7.13 -1.65 5.69
C PHE A 73 -7.44 -3.11 5.40
N PHE A 74 -8.54 -3.59 5.96
CA PHE A 74 -8.95 -4.99 5.92
C PHE A 74 -9.96 -5.23 4.79
N GLU A 75 -10.13 -6.49 4.40
CA GLU A 75 -11.14 -6.92 3.44
C GLU A 75 -12.55 -6.61 3.96
N ASN A 76 -13.46 -6.27 3.06
CA ASN A 76 -14.81 -5.82 3.43
C ASN A 76 -15.64 -6.92 4.11
N ASP A 77 -15.38 -8.17 3.76
CA ASP A 77 -16.03 -9.37 4.29
C ASP A 77 -15.22 -10.04 5.41
N ALA A 78 -14.15 -9.40 5.90
CA ALA A 78 -13.36 -9.92 7.01
C ALA A 78 -14.06 -9.80 8.37
N PHE A 79 -15.18 -9.09 8.46
CA PHE A 79 -15.89 -8.80 9.71
C PHE A 79 -17.31 -9.35 9.72
N ASP A 80 -17.79 -9.74 10.90
CA ASP A 80 -19.20 -10.06 11.14
C ASP A 80 -20.06 -8.81 11.35
N SER A 81 -21.37 -9.03 11.58
CA SER A 81 -22.33 -7.95 11.84
C SER A 81 -22.07 -7.16 13.13
N GLU A 82 -21.24 -7.69 14.04
CA GLU A 82 -20.86 -7.03 15.29
C GLU A 82 -19.51 -6.28 15.14
N GLY A 83 -18.88 -6.34 13.97
CA GLY A 83 -17.60 -5.68 13.69
C GLY A 83 -16.39 -6.47 14.19
N LYS A 84 -16.53 -7.77 14.43
CA LYS A 84 -15.43 -8.64 14.85
C LYS A 84 -14.85 -9.40 13.65
N LEU A 85 -13.52 -9.54 13.64
CA LEU A 85 -12.82 -10.30 12.61
C LEU A 85 -13.25 -11.77 12.60
N LEU A 86 -13.56 -12.28 11.40
CA LEU A 86 -13.89 -13.67 11.12
C LEU A 86 -12.65 -14.57 10.99
N MET A 87 -11.48 -13.97 10.81
CA MET A 87 -10.20 -14.66 10.59
C MET A 87 -9.04 -13.90 11.23
N ASP A 88 -7.82 -14.45 11.15
CA ASP A 88 -6.63 -13.76 11.65
C ASP A 88 -6.45 -12.39 10.97
N LYS A 89 -6.07 -11.38 11.75
CA LYS A 89 -5.92 -10.00 11.25
C LYS A 89 -4.95 -9.88 10.09
N LYS A 90 -3.88 -10.70 10.05
CA LYS A 90 -2.92 -10.68 8.94
C LYS A 90 -3.53 -11.29 7.67
N GLN A 91 -4.42 -12.26 7.82
CA GLN A 91 -5.15 -12.87 6.70
C GLN A 91 -6.27 -11.96 6.17
N ALA A 92 -6.89 -11.19 7.06
CA ALA A 92 -7.93 -10.23 6.73
C ALA A 92 -7.41 -8.94 6.08
N LEU A 93 -6.09 -8.72 6.04
CA LEU A 93 -5.50 -7.46 5.59
C LEU A 93 -5.55 -7.35 4.06
N ASN A 94 -6.26 -6.34 3.55
CA ASN A 94 -6.33 -6.04 2.11
C ASN A 94 -5.12 -5.22 1.64
N LYS A 95 -4.77 -4.15 2.37
CA LYS A 95 -3.64 -3.28 2.03
C LYS A 95 -3.07 -2.55 3.25
N VAL A 96 -1.83 -2.08 3.08
CA VAL A 96 -1.15 -1.16 3.98
C VAL A 96 -0.83 0.13 3.22
N GLY A 97 -1.18 1.28 3.78
CA GLY A 97 -0.96 2.58 3.15
C GLY A 97 -0.95 3.73 4.16
N TYR A 98 -0.65 4.97 3.78
CA TYR A 98 -0.25 5.41 2.44
C TYR A 98 1.20 5.88 2.38
N ALA A 99 1.84 6.12 3.53
CA ALA A 99 3.17 6.71 3.61
C ALA A 99 4.30 5.68 3.87
N LEU A 100 4.14 4.43 3.40
CA LEU A 100 5.20 3.41 3.47
C LEU A 100 6.52 3.91 2.86
N HIS A 101 6.42 4.58 1.71
CA HIS A 101 7.55 5.19 1.01
C HIS A 101 8.30 6.23 1.85
N TRP A 102 7.68 6.79 2.90
CA TRP A 102 8.31 7.81 3.73
C TRP A 102 8.84 7.25 5.06
N TRP A 103 8.06 6.38 5.69
CA TRP A 103 8.29 5.90 7.06
C TRP A 103 8.93 4.52 7.14
N ASN A 104 8.67 3.62 6.20
CA ASN A 104 9.33 2.33 6.18
C ASN A 104 10.70 2.46 5.45
N PRO A 105 11.83 2.11 6.09
CA PRO A 105 13.16 2.33 5.52
C PRO A 105 13.41 1.55 4.23
N ILE A 106 12.85 0.33 4.12
CA ILE A 106 12.98 -0.52 2.93
C ILE A 106 12.21 0.11 1.76
N PHE A 107 10.93 0.46 1.98
CA PHE A 107 10.13 1.11 0.93
C PHE A 107 10.73 2.45 0.51
N LYS A 108 11.20 3.26 1.47
CA LYS A 108 11.87 4.53 1.20
C LYS A 108 13.10 4.36 0.31
N LYS A 109 13.97 3.40 0.63
CA LYS A 109 15.17 3.07 -0.15
C LYS A 109 14.84 2.77 -1.62
N HIS A 110 13.79 1.98 -1.87
CA HIS A 110 13.40 1.59 -3.23
C HIS A 110 12.67 2.70 -3.98
N THR A 111 11.74 3.40 -3.32
CA THR A 111 11.01 4.53 -3.91
C THR A 111 11.96 5.64 -4.37
N PHE A 112 12.92 6.03 -3.53
CA PHE A 112 13.89 7.10 -3.82
C PHE A 112 15.22 6.57 -4.36
N SER A 113 15.23 5.37 -4.95
CA SER A 113 16.43 4.80 -5.56
C SER A 113 16.83 5.52 -6.85
N GLN A 114 18.11 5.43 -7.22
CA GLN A 114 18.60 5.94 -8.51
C GLN A 114 17.89 5.31 -9.71
N LYS A 115 17.38 4.07 -9.59
CA LYS A 115 16.58 3.42 -10.65
C LYS A 115 15.27 4.19 -10.88
N SER A 116 14.57 4.55 -9.80
CA SER A 116 13.33 5.33 -9.84
C SER A 116 13.57 6.74 -10.36
N GLU A 117 14.64 7.40 -9.90
CA GLU A 117 15.03 8.74 -10.37
C GLU A 117 15.25 8.75 -11.90
N ARG A 118 16.09 7.84 -12.41
CA ARG A 118 16.33 7.72 -13.85
C ARG A 118 15.08 7.36 -14.65
N LEU A 119 14.15 6.62 -14.04
CA LEU A 119 12.88 6.30 -14.70
C LEU A 119 12.05 7.57 -14.91
N VAL A 120 11.95 8.44 -13.90
CA VAL A 120 11.22 9.71 -14.00
C VAL A 120 11.78 10.62 -15.09
N GLU A 121 13.10 10.64 -15.31
CA GLU A 121 13.73 11.41 -16.40
C GLU A 121 13.25 11.01 -17.81
N ILE A 122 12.71 9.80 -17.97
CA ILE A 122 12.15 9.31 -19.25
C ILE A 122 10.74 9.87 -19.52
N PHE A 123 10.03 10.30 -18.47
CA PHE A 123 8.67 10.82 -18.53
C PHE A 123 8.68 12.34 -18.25
N PRO A 124 8.90 13.18 -19.27
CA PRO A 124 8.84 14.63 -19.08
C PRO A 124 7.43 15.04 -18.62
N ILE A 125 7.39 15.93 -17.64
CA ILE A 125 6.18 16.58 -17.12
C ILE A 125 5.82 17.76 -18.04
#